data_AF-A0A834RPW5-F1
#
_entry.id   AF-A0A834RPW5-F1
#
_cell.length_a   1.000
_cell.length_b   1.000
_cell.length_c   1.000
_cell.angle_alpha   90.00
_cell.angle_beta   90.00
_cell.angle_gamma   90.00
#
_symmetry.space_group_name_H-M   'P 1'
#
loop_
_entity.id
_entity.type
_entity.pdbx_description
1 polymer ?
#
loop_
_entity_poly.entity_id
_entity_poly.type
_entity_poly.pdbx_seq_one_letter_code
_entity_poly.pdbx_strand_id
1 'polypeptide(L)'
;MHSHALLEARIASLEQANQAASERRKRKKKPIQKGGTLSQAEAEDIVGQQDVEAQLDAERRQEKARTGSSAGGIRRCKNCGEAGHNKRTCKKDVVDIED
;
A
#
# COMPACT_ATOMS: atom_id res chain seq x y z
N MET A 1 -4.81 11.69 53.70
CA MET A 1 -4.80 10.35 53.06
C MET A 1 -5.48 10.32 51.70
N HIS A 2 -6.59 11.04 51.47
CA HIS A 2 -7.31 10.99 50.19
C HIS A 2 -6.60 11.71 49.02
N SER A 3 -5.95 12.86 49.27
CA SER A 3 -5.23 13.63 48.23
C SER A 3 -4.05 12.87 47.62
N HIS A 4 -3.31 12.14 48.45
CA HIS A 4 -2.17 11.34 47.99
C HIS A 4 -2.61 10.24 47.03
N ALA A 5 -3.67 9.50 47.38
CA ALA A 5 -4.23 8.45 46.55
C ALA A 5 -4.73 8.98 45.19
N LEU A 6 -5.33 10.18 45.17
CA LEU A 6 -5.77 10.83 43.93
C LEU A 6 -4.58 11.23 43.04
N LEU A 7 -3.48 11.69 43.64
CA LEU A 7 -2.25 12.02 42.91
C LEU A 7 -1.60 10.76 42.33
N GLU A 8 -1.51 9.67 43.10
CA GLU A 8 -0.98 8.39 42.62
C GLU A 8 -1.80 7.83 41.45
N ALA A 9 -3.13 7.87 41.54
CA ALA A 9 -4.01 7.44 40.45
C ALA A 9 -3.81 8.28 39.17
N ARG A 10 -3.59 9.59 39.33
CA ARG A 10 -3.30 10.48 38.21
C ARG A 10 -1.94 10.20 37.58
N ILE A 11 -0.91 9.96 38.38
CA ILE A 11 0.44 9.61 37.91
C ILE A 11 0.38 8.29 37.12
N ALA A 12 -0.25 7.25 37.67
CA ALA A 12 -0.39 5.96 36.99
C ALA A 12 -1.12 6.08 35.64
N SER A 13 -2.17 6.91 35.57
CA SER A 13 -2.91 7.18 34.33
C SER A 13 -2.05 7.90 33.28
N LEU A 14 -1.25 8.88 33.71
CA LEU A 14 -0.34 9.61 32.84
C LEU A 14 0.81 8.74 32.31
N GLU A 15 1.35 7.87 33.16
CA GLU A 15 2.39 6.91 32.76
C GLU A 15 1.87 5.90 31.74
N GLN A 16 0.67 5.34 31.95
CA GLN A 16 0.03 4.45 30.98
C GLN A 16 -0.21 5.15 29.63
N ALA A 17 -0.69 6.40 29.64
CA ALA A 17 -0.90 7.17 28.43
C ALA A 17 0.42 7.45 27.68
N ASN A 18 1.48 7.80 28.41
CA ASN A 18 2.81 8.02 27.84
C ASN A 18 3.41 6.73 27.27
N GLN A 19 3.25 5.61 27.95
CA GLN A 19 3.72 4.31 27.47
C GLN A 19 2.97 3.90 26.19
N ALA A 20 1.65 4.05 26.15
CA ALA A 20 0.85 3.81 24.96
C ALA A 20 1.25 4.72 23.79
N ALA A 21 1.52 6.00 24.06
CA ALA A 21 2.00 6.95 23.05
C ALA A 21 3.40 6.58 22.53
N SER A 22 4.31 6.15 23.41
CA SER A 22 5.66 5.69 23.05
C SER A 22 5.60 4.43 22.17
N GLU A 23 4.81 3.43 22.57
CA GLU A 23 4.59 2.22 21.77
C GLU A 23 3.96 2.54 20.41
N ARG A 24 3.01 3.47 20.35
CA ARG A 24 2.44 3.94 19.08
C ARG A 24 3.48 4.64 18.20
N ARG A 25 4.37 5.44 18.78
CA ARG A 25 5.48 6.08 18.06
C ARG A 25 6.50 5.05 17.53
N LYS A 26 6.80 4.00 18.31
CA LYS A 26 7.65 2.88 17.87
C LYS A 26 7.06 2.13 16.68
N ARG A 27 5.74 1.85 16.69
CA ARG A 27 5.03 1.08 15.66
C ARG A 27 4.99 1.73 14.26
N LYS A 28 5.39 3.00 14.10
CA LYS A 28 5.45 3.70 12.80
C LYS A 28 6.85 4.03 12.30
N LYS A 29 7.91 3.73 13.06
CA LYS A 29 9.26 3.79 12.49
C LYS A 29 9.46 2.53 11.66
N LYS A 30 9.34 2.62 10.33
CA LYS A 30 9.86 1.57 9.45
C LYS A 30 11.32 1.37 9.85
N PRO A 31 11.75 0.17 10.28
CA PRO A 31 13.15 -0.07 10.55
C PRO A 31 13.92 0.11 9.25
N ILE A 32 14.70 1.20 9.15
CA ILE A 32 15.62 1.45 8.02
C ILE A 32 16.87 0.55 8.15
N GLN A 33 17.14 0.05 9.36
CA GLN A 33 18.41 -0.61 9.66
C GLN A 33 18.43 -2.08 9.23
N LYS A 34 19.06 -2.34 8.07
CA LYS A 34 19.99 -3.47 8.00
C LYS A 34 21.10 -3.17 9.04
N GLY A 35 21.33 -4.08 10.00
CA GLY A 35 22.25 -3.83 11.11
C GLY A 35 23.65 -3.41 10.64
N GLY A 36 24.16 -2.30 11.18
CA GLY A 36 25.47 -1.73 10.86
C GLY A 36 25.58 -0.28 11.34
N THR A 37 26.79 0.21 11.58
CA THR A 37 27.06 1.64 11.77
C THR A 37 27.04 2.31 10.39
N LEU A 38 26.04 3.16 10.14
CA LEU A 38 25.96 3.99 8.93
C LEU A 38 26.54 5.37 9.24
N SER A 39 27.33 5.89 8.30
CA SER A 39 27.74 7.29 8.26
C SER A 39 26.54 8.20 7.97
N GLN A 40 26.61 9.46 8.40
CA GLN A 40 25.59 10.46 8.09
C GLN A 40 25.40 10.61 6.58
N ALA A 41 26.48 10.61 5.80
CA ALA A 41 26.43 10.72 4.35
C ALA A 41 25.69 9.53 3.72
N GLU A 42 25.95 8.31 4.18
CA GLU A 42 25.27 7.10 3.68
C GLU A 42 23.76 7.14 4.01
N ALA A 43 23.39 7.72 5.16
CA ALA A 43 21.99 7.91 5.51
C ALA A 43 21.30 8.94 4.61
N GLU A 44 21.99 10.06 4.31
CA GLU A 44 21.50 11.09 3.40
C GLU A 44 21.34 10.54 1.97
N ASP A 45 22.29 9.72 1.50
CA ASP A 45 22.21 9.06 0.19
C ASP A 45 21.00 8.10 0.10
N ILE A 46 20.74 7.32 1.16
CA ILE A 46 19.58 6.41 1.22
C ILE A 46 18.27 7.21 1.15
N VAL A 47 18.18 8.32 1.87
CA VAL A 47 17.00 9.20 1.83
C VAL A 47 16.84 9.80 0.43
N GLY A 48 17.93 10.30 -0.15
CA GLY A 48 17.93 10.85 -1.51
C GLY A 48 17.47 9.83 -2.55
N GLN A 49 17.95 8.58 -2.48
CA GLN A 49 17.51 7.51 -3.37
C GLN A 49 16.01 7.21 -3.22
N GLN A 50 15.51 7.14 -1.99
CA GLN A 50 14.07 6.88 -1.73
C GLN A 50 13.18 8.01 -2.25
N ASP A 51 13.62 9.27 -2.11
CA ASP A 51 12.87 10.42 -2.59
C ASP A 51 12.81 10.44 -4.13
N VAL A 52 13.91 10.11 -4.80
CA VAL A 52 13.94 9.97 -6.27
C VAL A 52 13.03 8.84 -6.74
N GLU A 53 13.08 7.67 -6.09
CA GLU A 53 12.20 6.54 -6.43
C GLU A 53 10.72 6.91 -6.26
N ALA A 54 10.38 7.60 -5.16
CA ALA A 54 9.02 8.07 -4.91
C ALA A 54 8.53 9.08 -5.97
N GLN A 55 9.41 9.97 -6.44
CA GLN A 55 9.12 10.91 -7.53
C GLN A 55 8.84 10.17 -8.84
N LEU A 56 9.72 9.24 -9.23
CA LEU A 56 9.55 8.43 -10.45
C LEU A 56 8.25 7.62 -10.43
N ASP A 57 7.89 7.05 -9.29
CA ASP A 57 6.63 6.33 -9.11
C ASP A 57 5.41 7.25 -9.23
N ALA A 58 5.48 8.46 -8.69
CA ALA A 58 4.42 9.46 -8.83
C ALA A 58 4.25 9.87 -10.30
N GLU A 59 5.35 10.13 -11.01
CA GLU A 59 5.34 10.46 -12.44
C GLU A 59 4.75 9.31 -13.27
N ARG A 60 5.19 8.07 -13.03
CA ARG A 60 4.65 6.89 -13.72
C ARG A 60 3.14 6.73 -13.49
N ARG A 61 2.65 7.02 -12.28
CA ARG A 61 1.20 6.99 -11.99
C ARG A 61 0.47 8.10 -12.72
N GLN A 62 1.03 9.31 -12.74
CA GLN A 62 0.46 10.45 -13.47
C GLN A 62 0.43 10.19 -14.97
N GLU A 63 1.50 9.63 -15.54
CA GLU A 63 1.57 9.25 -16.95
C GLU A 63 0.50 8.23 -17.30
N LYS A 64 0.34 7.17 -16.48
CA LYS A 64 -0.75 6.19 -16.66
C LYS A 64 -2.14 6.83 -16.58
N ALA A 65 -2.33 7.81 -15.72
CA ALA A 65 -3.58 8.56 -15.61
C ALA A 65 -3.82 9.47 -16.82
N ARG A 66 -2.79 10.18 -17.30
CA ARG A 66 -2.86 11.10 -18.46
C ARG A 66 -3.05 10.35 -19.78
N THR A 67 -2.39 9.21 -19.95
CA THR A 67 -2.49 8.38 -21.16
C THR A 67 -3.77 7.55 -21.20
N GLY A 68 -4.63 7.65 -20.17
CA GLY A 68 -5.89 6.89 -20.10
C GLY A 68 -5.65 5.37 -20.21
N SER A 69 -4.45 4.90 -19.88
CA SER A 69 -4.05 3.50 -19.99
C SER A 69 -4.67 2.68 -18.87
N SER A 70 -6.01 2.68 -18.78
CA SER A 70 -6.69 1.41 -18.67
C SER A 70 -6.34 0.65 -19.95
N ALA A 71 -5.18 -0.01 -19.96
CA ALA A 71 -4.86 -1.07 -20.90
C ALA A 71 -5.76 -2.28 -20.62
N GLY A 72 -7.07 -2.03 -20.46
CA GLY A 72 -8.11 -3.00 -20.68
C GLY A 72 -8.06 -3.31 -22.16
N GLY A 73 -7.11 -4.16 -22.53
CA GLY A 73 -7.08 -4.77 -23.85
C GLY A 73 -8.49 -5.21 -24.20
N ILE A 74 -8.88 -5.02 -25.46
CA ILE A 74 -10.21 -5.30 -25.98
C ILE A 74 -10.70 -6.59 -25.35
N ARG A 75 -11.78 -6.54 -24.56
CA ARG A 75 -12.29 -7.73 -23.86
C ARG A 75 -12.60 -8.79 -24.92
N ARG A 76 -11.86 -9.89 -24.84
CA ARG A 76 -12.07 -11.08 -25.64
C ARG A 76 -13.01 -12.04 -24.92
N CYS A 77 -13.87 -12.69 -25.67
CA CYS A 77 -14.71 -13.76 -25.16
C CYS A 77 -13.82 -14.87 -24.59
N LYS A 78 -14.06 -15.28 -23.33
CA LYS A 78 -13.30 -16.38 -22.69
C LYS A 78 -13.56 -17.74 -23.35
N ASN A 79 -14.61 -17.85 -24.16
CA ASN A 79 -14.97 -19.09 -24.83
C ASN A 79 -14.34 -19.18 -26.23
N CYS A 80 -14.53 -18.16 -27.08
CA CYS A 80 -14.06 -18.20 -28.46
C CYS A 80 -12.88 -17.26 -28.79
N GLY A 81 -12.41 -16.45 -27.85
CA GLY A 81 -11.28 -15.54 -28.02
C GLY A 81 -11.54 -14.28 -28.87
N GLU A 82 -12.72 -14.15 -29.47
CA GLU A 82 -13.11 -13.01 -30.30
C GLU A 82 -13.49 -11.79 -29.46
N ALA A 83 -13.21 -10.60 -30.00
CA ALA A 83 -13.61 -9.33 -29.41
C ALA A 83 -15.10 -9.03 -29.64
N GLY A 84 -15.68 -8.16 -28.82
CA GLY A 84 -17.03 -7.62 -29.05
C GLY A 84 -18.17 -8.38 -28.36
N HIS A 85 -17.89 -9.48 -27.66
CA HIS A 85 -18.90 -10.20 -26.88
C HIS A 85 -18.28 -10.92 -25.66
N ASN A 86 -19.12 -11.35 -24.72
CA ASN A 86 -18.69 -12.10 -23.53
C ASN A 86 -19.15 -13.57 -23.61
N LYS A 87 -18.68 -14.40 -22.68
CA LYS A 87 -19.03 -15.84 -22.64
C LYS A 87 -20.55 -16.07 -22.66
N ARG A 88 -21.34 -15.21 -22.01
CA ARG A 88 -22.81 -15.36 -21.90
C ARG A 88 -23.55 -15.08 -23.21
N THR A 89 -22.92 -14.37 -24.15
CA THR A 89 -23.48 -14.03 -25.46
C THR A 89 -22.69 -14.68 -26.59
N CYS A 90 -21.91 -15.72 -26.30
CA CYS A 90 -21.12 -16.43 -27.31
C CYS A 90 -22.04 -17.32 -28.14
N LYS A 91 -22.01 -17.14 -29.45
CA LYS A 91 -22.83 -17.93 -30.39
C LYS A 91 -22.22 -19.28 -30.75
N LYS A 92 -20.94 -19.52 -30.40
CA LYS A 92 -20.23 -20.79 -30.68
C LYS A 92 -20.58 -21.93 -29.71
N ASP A 93 -21.40 -21.66 -28.69
CA ASP A 93 -21.92 -22.69 -27.77
C ASP A 93 -23.12 -23.46 -28.34
N VAL A 94 -23.70 -22.99 -29.45
CA VAL A 94 -24.72 -23.74 -30.19
C VAL A 94 -23.97 -24.69 -31.12
N VAL A 95 -23.48 -25.79 -30.56
CA VAL A 95 -23.09 -26.93 -31.40
C VAL A 95 -24.41 -27.53 -31.84
N ASP A 96 -24.72 -27.37 -33.13
CA ASP A 96 -25.81 -28.08 -33.78
C ASP A 96 -25.62 -29.58 -33.52
N ILE A 97 -26.54 -30.15 -32.72
CA ILE A 97 -26.71 -31.60 -32.65
C ILE A 97 -27.46 -31.95 -33.94
N GLU A 98 -26.71 -32.25 -35.01
CA GLU A 98 -27.27 -32.97 -36.15
C GLU A 98 -27.43 -34.45 -35.77
N ASP A 99 -28.57 -35.02 -36.19
CA ASP A 99 -29.16 -36.32 -35.82
C ASP A 99 -28.25 -37.56 -35.96
#